data_AF-A0A9X2XY05-F1
#
_entry.id   AF-A0A9X2XY05-F1
#
_cell.length_a   1.000
_cell.length_b   1.000
_cell.length_c   1.000
_cell.angle_alpha   90.00
_cell.angle_beta   90.00
_cell.angle_gamma   90.00
#
_symmetry.space_group_name_H-M   'P 1'
#
loop_
_entity.id
_entity.type
_entity.pdbx_description
1 polymer ?
#
loop_
_entity_poly.entity_id
_entity_poly.type
_entity_poly.pdbx_seq_one_letter_code
_entity_poly.pdbx_strand_id
1 'polypeptide(L)'
;MRKFLIKNVLVAAMAVTGLVSCKKLLDVEPKDQLDVSQMYRNVYDADAAIIGIYGKFQTLAERYILLNELRADMLDYTANADEYLRQLSTHTVTKDNPYASPKPFYELIINCNDVLKHFNIMRQENKLKEAEYNQRYSDVASMRSFLYLQLGIHYGKVPYVTDALETVDDVKNESKFPKLEFDVLLDSLIKTMEAIPFKDQYPSGTTLNISVDGYQTNKFYINKKIVLGDLYLWKGNYRKAAEYFRQVMETATTGTPGSQYYMQYKLGWSGSRTSPGSDDHFVRYTRMGDASTLAWTNSWVTMFERAQDNGFNYEWIWVIPFDNKFKPENPFVKLFSPVGGSYLVKPSQEAMDLFNSQTQLAVQGNGLPYDARGNYTWRHIGNQPVVMKYLYNYLDKNTSAPVNILQKNSKWFLFRQTQLLLHFAEAANREGRYLLASAFVNNGLSGAYPAPGSDVTNYHNTLWDSYPYNFDARNSGSSGVPYYRSDWYRHQGIRARANVVNNTYSASDSLVQIENSIVTELGLENGYEGTRWPDLLRIALRRNEPSFIANKVYNKLIKSGASAGLAEAAKQKLLSKDYYLPFNW
;
A
#
# COMPACT_ATOMS: atom_id res chain seq x y z
N MET A 1 -40.69 -71.55 49.58
CA MET A 1 -39.80 -70.37 49.72
C MET A 1 -38.49 -70.66 49.01
N ARG A 2 -38.53 -70.48 47.69
CA ARG A 2 -37.44 -70.71 46.71
C ARG A 2 -37.23 -69.34 46.04
N LYS A 3 -35.99 -69.04 45.63
CA LYS A 3 -35.55 -67.83 44.87
C LYS A 3 -34.90 -66.67 45.67
N PHE A 4 -34.20 -66.96 46.77
CA PHE A 4 -33.24 -66.01 47.38
C PHE A 4 -31.86 -65.96 46.65
N LEU A 5 -31.80 -66.41 45.40
CA LEU A 5 -30.58 -66.55 44.58
C LEU A 5 -30.48 -65.57 43.40
N ILE A 6 -31.42 -64.62 43.26
CA ILE A 6 -31.52 -63.76 42.06
C ILE A 6 -30.89 -62.36 42.25
N LYS A 7 -30.57 -61.94 43.49
CA LYS A 7 -30.15 -60.54 43.74
C LYS A 7 -28.63 -60.29 43.70
N ASN A 8 -27.79 -61.33 43.78
CA ASN A 8 -26.32 -61.18 43.79
C ASN A 8 -25.62 -61.66 42.50
N VAL A 9 -26.37 -62.15 41.51
CA VAL A 9 -25.82 -62.50 40.18
C VAL A 9 -25.94 -61.31 39.20
N LEU A 10 -26.78 -60.32 39.49
CA LEU A 10 -27.00 -59.14 38.65
C LEU A 10 -25.97 -58.01 38.83
N VAL A 11 -25.10 -58.09 39.84
CA VAL A 11 -24.03 -57.09 40.07
C VAL A 11 -22.66 -57.59 39.57
N ALA A 12 -22.48 -58.92 39.41
CA ALA A 12 -21.26 -59.50 38.85
C ALA A 12 -21.31 -59.70 37.31
N ALA A 13 -22.50 -59.63 36.70
CA ALA A 13 -22.66 -59.70 35.24
C ALA A 13 -22.53 -58.33 34.53
N MET A 14 -22.30 -57.24 35.28
CA MET A 14 -22.16 -55.88 34.73
C MET A 14 -20.70 -55.41 34.64
N ALA A 15 -19.72 -56.30 34.85
CA ALA A 15 -18.30 -55.95 34.95
C ALA A 15 -17.37 -56.64 33.93
N VAL A 16 -17.88 -57.48 32.99
CA VAL A 16 -16.98 -58.30 32.13
C VAL A 16 -17.39 -58.38 30.64
N THR A 17 -18.26 -57.52 30.11
CA THR A 17 -18.49 -57.47 28.64
C THR A 17 -18.50 -56.05 28.12
N GLY A 18 -17.40 -55.65 27.46
CA GLY A 18 -17.25 -54.31 26.90
C GLY A 18 -15.84 -53.89 26.50
N LEU A 19 -14.80 -54.67 26.84
CA LEU A 19 -13.45 -54.52 26.25
C LEU A 19 -13.41 -55.10 24.82
N VAL A 20 -14.32 -54.66 23.96
CA VAL A 20 -14.14 -54.74 22.51
C VAL A 20 -13.77 -53.33 22.07
N SER A 21 -12.48 -53.18 21.81
CA SER A 21 -11.87 -52.05 21.13
C SER A 21 -12.69 -51.65 19.90
N CYS A 22 -13.55 -50.64 20.04
CA CYS A 22 -14.06 -49.87 18.92
C CYS A 22 -12.93 -48.96 18.42
N LYS A 23 -11.94 -49.56 17.76
CA LYS A 23 -10.85 -48.89 17.03
C LYS A 23 -11.31 -48.00 15.86
N LYS A 24 -12.63 -47.75 15.70
CA LYS A 24 -13.22 -46.98 14.59
C LYS A 24 -14.18 -45.87 15.03
N LEU A 25 -14.34 -45.62 16.33
CA LEU A 25 -15.23 -44.55 16.83
C LEU A 25 -14.45 -43.35 17.43
N LEU A 26 -13.12 -43.42 17.48
CA LEU A 26 -12.23 -42.35 17.92
C LEU A 26 -11.37 -41.76 16.78
N ASP A 27 -11.49 -42.28 15.56
CA ASP A 27 -10.97 -41.67 14.34
C ASP A 27 -12.13 -41.05 13.56
N VAL A 28 -12.81 -40.08 14.17
CA VAL A 28 -13.60 -39.14 13.38
C VAL A 28 -12.63 -38.04 12.97
N GLU A 29 -12.05 -38.17 11.77
CA GLU A 29 -11.38 -37.06 11.11
C GLU A 29 -12.33 -35.85 11.15
N PRO A 30 -11.87 -34.66 11.55
CA PRO A 30 -12.71 -33.47 11.58
C PRO A 30 -13.30 -33.29 10.18
N LYS A 31 -14.63 -33.41 10.04
CA LYS A 31 -15.32 -33.34 8.73
C LYS A 31 -15.11 -32.02 7.98
N ASP A 32 -14.52 -31.02 8.64
CA ASP A 32 -14.23 -29.69 8.11
C ASP A 32 -12.72 -29.37 7.99
N GLN A 33 -11.83 -30.32 8.28
CA GLN A 33 -10.42 -30.21 7.88
C GLN A 33 -10.20 -31.09 6.66
N LEU A 34 -10.11 -30.47 5.48
CA LEU A 34 -9.55 -31.15 4.32
C LEU A 34 -8.17 -31.67 4.70
N ASP A 35 -8.01 -32.99 4.65
CA ASP A 35 -6.72 -33.65 4.86
C ASP A 35 -5.65 -32.98 3.97
N VAL A 36 -4.45 -32.77 4.50
CA VAL A 36 -3.31 -32.22 3.74
C VAL A 36 -3.04 -33.06 2.49
N SER A 37 -3.35 -34.37 2.53
CA SER A 37 -3.30 -35.27 1.37
C SER A 37 -4.27 -34.90 0.24
N GLN A 38 -5.35 -34.17 0.56
CA GLN A 38 -6.34 -33.63 -0.38
C GLN A 38 -6.06 -32.19 -0.81
N MET A 39 -5.02 -31.55 -0.26
CA MET A 39 -4.51 -30.24 -0.65
C MET A 39 -3.24 -30.38 -1.50
N TYR A 40 -2.89 -29.34 -2.25
CA TYR A 40 -1.64 -29.25 -3.03
C TYR A 40 -1.42 -30.39 -4.06
N ARG A 41 -2.48 -30.82 -4.76
CA ARG A 41 -2.38 -31.91 -5.75
C ARG A 41 -2.01 -31.42 -7.15
N ASN A 42 -2.35 -30.18 -7.47
CA ASN A 42 -2.15 -29.59 -8.79
C ASN A 42 -2.08 -28.04 -8.72
N VAL A 43 -1.89 -27.42 -9.88
CA VAL A 43 -1.78 -25.96 -10.03
C VAL A 43 -2.96 -25.17 -9.47
N TYR A 44 -4.18 -25.70 -9.53
CA TYR A 44 -5.39 -25.03 -9.02
C TYR A 44 -5.46 -25.05 -7.49
N ASP A 45 -5.03 -26.15 -6.85
CA ASP A 45 -4.90 -26.19 -5.39
C ASP A 45 -3.83 -25.18 -4.92
N ALA A 46 -2.75 -25.01 -5.69
CA ALA A 46 -1.72 -24.00 -5.40
C ALA A 46 -2.25 -22.57 -5.58
N ASP A 47 -3.12 -22.32 -6.58
CA ASP A 47 -3.79 -21.03 -6.75
C ASP A 47 -4.75 -20.73 -5.60
N ALA A 48 -5.52 -21.73 -5.17
CA ALA A 48 -6.40 -21.61 -4.01
C ALA A 48 -5.61 -21.25 -2.73
N ALA A 49 -4.42 -21.84 -2.54
CA ALA A 49 -3.54 -21.48 -1.43
C ALA A 49 -3.09 -20.02 -1.48
N ILE A 50 -2.71 -19.50 -2.65
CA ILE A 50 -2.36 -18.07 -2.82
C ILE A 50 -3.57 -17.19 -2.54
N ILE A 51 -4.73 -17.48 -3.11
CA ILE A 51 -5.96 -16.72 -2.85
C ILE A 51 -6.30 -16.73 -1.35
N GLY A 52 -6.09 -17.85 -0.66
CA GLY A 52 -6.23 -17.96 0.79
C GLY A 52 -5.28 -17.03 1.55
N ILE A 53 -4.01 -16.94 1.14
CA ILE A 53 -3.04 -15.97 1.69
C ILE A 53 -3.52 -14.53 1.49
N TYR A 54 -4.00 -14.17 0.29
CA TYR A 54 -4.51 -12.82 0.03
C TYR A 54 -5.82 -12.52 0.78
N GLY A 55 -6.70 -13.51 0.95
CA GLY A 55 -7.90 -13.38 1.77
C GLY A 55 -7.58 -13.13 3.24
N LYS A 56 -6.56 -13.80 3.80
CA LYS A 56 -6.03 -13.49 5.13
C LYS A 56 -5.35 -12.13 5.17
N PHE A 57 -4.58 -11.76 4.15
CA PHE A 57 -3.94 -10.44 4.05
C PHE A 57 -4.95 -9.30 4.07
N GLN A 58 -6.10 -9.44 3.39
CA GLN A 58 -7.20 -8.46 3.44
C GLN A 58 -7.69 -8.18 4.87
N THR A 59 -7.63 -9.15 5.79
CA THR A 59 -8.02 -8.92 7.19
C THR A 59 -7.11 -7.93 7.92
N LEU A 60 -5.90 -7.68 7.41
CA LEU A 60 -4.97 -6.70 7.95
C LEU A 60 -5.25 -5.27 7.49
N ALA A 61 -6.18 -5.04 6.55
CA ALA A 61 -6.41 -3.72 5.95
C ALA A 61 -6.73 -2.63 6.99
N GLU A 62 -7.60 -2.92 7.96
CA GLU A 62 -7.92 -1.99 9.07
C GLU A 62 -6.66 -1.62 9.85
N ARG A 63 -5.92 -2.64 10.31
CA ARG A 63 -4.69 -2.45 11.10
C ARG A 63 -3.63 -1.70 10.31
N TYR A 64 -3.45 -2.05 9.03
CA TYR A 64 -2.46 -1.42 8.17
C TYR A 64 -2.68 0.08 8.04
N ILE A 65 -3.93 0.51 7.78
CA ILE A 65 -4.24 1.95 7.70
C ILE A 65 -4.03 2.63 9.05
N LEU A 66 -4.52 2.05 10.14
CA LEU A 66 -4.40 2.66 11.47
C LEU A 66 -2.93 2.81 11.90
N LEU A 67 -2.11 1.76 11.75
CA LEU A 67 -0.70 1.81 12.16
C LEU A 67 0.15 2.75 11.30
N ASN A 68 -0.24 2.94 10.03
CA ASN A 68 0.53 3.75 9.09
C ASN A 68 0.03 5.19 8.93
N GLU A 69 -1.19 5.53 9.35
CA GLU A 69 -1.76 6.88 9.18
C GLU A 69 -2.13 7.56 10.51
N LEU A 70 -2.70 6.82 11.48
CA LEU A 70 -3.16 7.40 12.75
C LEU A 70 -2.02 7.74 13.70
N ARG A 71 -0.91 7.00 13.62
CA ARG A 71 0.33 7.28 14.37
C ARG A 71 1.09 8.49 13.82
N ALA A 72 0.81 8.87 12.57
CA ALA A 72 1.45 9.97 11.88
C ALA A 72 0.60 11.26 11.98
N ASP A 73 0.70 12.13 10.98
CA ASP A 73 0.06 13.44 10.92
C ASP A 73 -1.23 13.47 10.06
N MET A 74 -1.59 12.40 9.35
CA MET A 74 -2.73 12.41 8.41
C MET A 74 -4.08 12.14 9.07
N LEU A 75 -4.19 11.11 9.92
CA LEU A 75 -5.44 10.76 10.58
C LEU A 75 -5.50 11.23 12.03
N ASP A 76 -6.71 11.48 12.50
CA ASP A 76 -7.03 11.72 13.89
C ASP A 76 -8.19 10.86 14.37
N TYR A 77 -8.26 10.60 15.68
CA TYR A 77 -9.36 9.83 16.24
C TYR A 77 -10.61 10.71 16.43
N THR A 78 -11.78 10.10 16.41
CA THR A 78 -13.05 10.80 16.68
C THR A 78 -13.50 10.59 18.14
N ALA A 79 -14.60 11.23 18.53
CA ALA A 79 -15.23 10.94 19.82
C ALA A 79 -15.68 9.47 19.96
N ASN A 80 -15.93 8.78 18.85
CA ASN A 80 -16.38 7.38 18.82
C ASN A 80 -15.22 6.39 18.95
N ALA A 81 -13.97 6.84 18.85
CA ALA A 81 -12.80 5.99 18.96
C ALA A 81 -12.64 5.43 20.37
N ASP A 82 -12.33 4.14 20.44
CA ASP A 82 -11.92 3.47 21.67
C ASP A 82 -10.58 4.02 22.19
N GLU A 83 -10.24 3.66 23.43
CA GLU A 83 -8.99 4.10 24.06
C GLU A 83 -7.75 3.57 23.34
N TYR A 84 -7.83 2.40 22.72
CA TYR A 84 -6.69 1.81 22.02
C TYR A 84 -6.32 2.59 20.75
N LEU A 85 -7.30 3.11 20.01
CA LEU A 85 -7.07 4.01 18.88
C LEU A 85 -6.48 5.35 19.35
N ARG A 86 -6.97 5.90 20.47
CA ARG A 86 -6.43 7.12 21.07
C ARG A 86 -4.95 6.94 21.41
N GLN A 87 -4.60 5.83 22.05
CA GLN A 87 -3.23 5.48 22.38
C GLN A 87 -2.30 5.39 21.17
N LEU A 88 -2.77 4.87 20.02
CA LEU A 88 -1.99 4.87 18.78
C LEU A 88 -1.65 6.30 18.35
N SER A 89 -2.66 7.16 18.33
CA SER A 89 -2.52 8.57 17.95
C SER A 89 -1.62 9.36 18.90
N THR A 90 -1.75 9.13 20.21
CA THR A 90 -1.06 9.90 21.25
C THR A 90 0.27 9.28 21.67
N HIS A 91 0.70 8.21 21.01
CA HIS A 91 1.96 7.49 21.28
C HIS A 91 2.07 6.91 22.70
N THR A 92 0.92 6.65 23.35
CA THR A 92 0.80 6.07 24.71
C THR A 92 0.42 4.58 24.70
N VAL A 93 0.71 3.89 23.59
CA VAL A 93 0.38 2.47 23.37
C VAL A 93 0.90 1.58 24.49
N THR A 94 0.00 0.75 25.03
CA THR A 94 0.33 -0.29 26.02
C THR A 94 0.45 -1.67 25.36
N LYS A 95 0.97 -2.66 26.11
CA LYS A 95 1.20 -4.03 25.62
C LYS A 95 -0.09 -4.79 25.26
N ASP A 96 -1.23 -4.37 25.79
CA ASP A 96 -2.53 -5.02 25.60
C ASP A 96 -3.33 -4.40 24.44
N ASN A 97 -2.77 -3.39 23.75
CA ASN A 97 -3.45 -2.72 22.65
C ASN A 97 -3.60 -3.68 21.44
N PRO A 98 -4.83 -4.06 21.04
CA PRO A 98 -5.06 -5.08 20.02
C PRO A 98 -4.67 -4.64 18.61
N TYR A 99 -4.65 -3.33 18.34
CA TYR A 99 -4.20 -2.79 17.06
C TYR A 99 -2.68 -2.85 16.93
N ALA A 100 -1.95 -2.72 18.04
CA ALA A 100 -0.49 -2.81 18.10
C ALA A 100 0.04 -4.26 18.29
N SER A 101 -0.83 -5.27 18.23
CA SER A 101 -0.40 -6.67 18.33
C SER A 101 0.30 -7.13 17.05
N PRO A 102 1.50 -7.75 17.14
CA PRO A 102 2.19 -8.32 15.99
C PRO A 102 1.58 -9.66 15.54
N LYS A 103 0.74 -10.30 16.37
CA LYS A 103 0.25 -11.67 16.14
C LYS A 103 -0.38 -11.89 14.77
N PRO A 104 -1.29 -11.03 14.26
CA PRO A 104 -1.93 -11.32 12.98
C PRO A 104 -1.01 -11.20 11.77
N PHE A 105 0.09 -10.43 11.87
CA PHE A 105 1.14 -10.45 10.85
C PHE A 105 1.85 -11.82 10.86
N TYR A 106 2.15 -12.36 12.03
CA TYR A 106 2.83 -13.65 12.16
C TYR A 106 1.96 -14.85 11.82
N GLU A 107 0.68 -14.81 12.17
CA GLU A 107 -0.29 -15.82 11.69
C GLU A 107 -0.19 -15.93 10.16
N LEU A 108 -0.18 -14.81 9.44
CA LEU A 108 -0.07 -14.81 7.99
C LEU A 108 1.34 -15.24 7.50
N ILE A 109 2.41 -14.83 8.19
CA ILE A 109 3.77 -15.29 7.86
C ILE A 109 3.90 -16.81 8.00
N ILE A 110 3.33 -17.41 9.05
CA ILE A 110 3.34 -18.86 9.26
C ILE A 110 2.57 -19.56 8.15
N ASN A 111 1.40 -19.02 7.74
CA ASN A 111 0.68 -19.54 6.57
C ASN A 111 1.55 -19.42 5.29
N CYS A 112 2.30 -18.34 5.11
CA CYS A 112 3.22 -18.21 3.97
C CYS A 112 4.34 -19.27 4.03
N ASN A 113 4.92 -19.54 5.20
CA ASN A 113 5.97 -20.54 5.37
C ASN A 113 5.45 -21.94 5.02
N ASP A 114 4.25 -22.28 5.48
CA ASP A 114 3.57 -23.54 5.15
C ASP A 114 3.33 -23.69 3.64
N VAL A 115 2.75 -22.68 3.00
CA VAL A 115 2.48 -22.69 1.55
C VAL A 115 3.79 -22.82 0.74
N LEU A 116 4.85 -22.09 1.13
CA LEU A 116 6.15 -22.17 0.46
C LEU A 116 6.78 -23.57 0.59
N LYS A 117 6.65 -24.21 1.75
CA LYS A 117 7.09 -25.60 1.94
C LYS A 117 6.34 -26.52 0.99
N HIS A 118 5.01 -26.43 0.95
CA HIS A 118 4.20 -27.28 0.09
C HIS A 118 4.46 -27.04 -1.40
N PHE A 119 4.72 -25.80 -1.84
CA PHE A 119 5.14 -25.55 -3.22
C PHE A 119 6.46 -26.23 -3.58
N ASN A 120 7.42 -26.29 -2.65
CA ASN A 120 8.66 -27.04 -2.87
C ASN A 120 8.39 -28.53 -3.05
N ILE A 121 7.50 -29.12 -2.23
CA ILE A 121 7.09 -30.52 -2.35
C ILE A 121 6.38 -30.76 -3.69
N MET A 122 5.41 -29.92 -4.05
CA MET A 122 4.71 -30.02 -5.32
C MET A 122 5.65 -29.97 -6.53
N ARG A 123 6.68 -29.12 -6.48
CA ARG A 123 7.72 -29.06 -7.52
C ARG A 123 8.51 -30.35 -7.59
N GLN A 124 8.98 -30.87 -6.45
CA GLN A 124 9.74 -32.12 -6.37
C GLN A 124 8.94 -33.33 -6.87
N GLU A 125 7.63 -33.33 -6.62
CA GLU A 125 6.68 -34.37 -7.06
C GLU A 125 6.13 -34.14 -8.48
N ASN A 126 6.62 -33.15 -9.22
CA ASN A 126 6.16 -32.78 -10.57
C ASN A 126 4.65 -32.43 -10.67
N LYS A 127 4.05 -31.94 -9.58
CA LYS A 127 2.66 -31.44 -9.54
C LYS A 127 2.52 -30.01 -10.05
N LEU A 128 3.64 -29.28 -10.15
CA LEU A 128 3.75 -27.96 -10.77
C LEU A 128 4.83 -27.99 -11.84
N LYS A 129 4.59 -27.32 -12.97
CA LYS A 129 5.69 -27.01 -13.91
C LYS A 129 6.61 -25.97 -13.28
N GLU A 130 7.86 -25.95 -13.71
CA GLU A 130 8.86 -24.98 -13.21
C GLU A 130 8.37 -23.51 -13.30
N ALA A 131 7.78 -23.13 -14.43
CA ALA A 131 7.22 -21.78 -14.60
C ALA A 131 6.06 -21.49 -13.62
N GLU A 132 5.20 -22.49 -13.38
CA GLU A 132 4.05 -22.38 -12.47
C GLU A 132 4.53 -22.27 -11.02
N TYR A 133 5.53 -23.07 -10.62
CA TYR A 133 6.20 -22.97 -9.32
C TYR A 133 6.87 -21.61 -9.14
N ASN A 134 7.67 -21.17 -10.11
CA ASN A 134 8.44 -19.93 -10.00
C ASN A 134 7.54 -18.72 -9.75
N GLN A 135 6.42 -18.63 -10.47
CA GLN A 135 5.41 -17.58 -10.29
C GLN A 135 4.84 -17.59 -8.87
N ARG A 136 4.38 -18.76 -8.41
CA ARG A 136 3.66 -18.94 -7.14
C ARG A 136 4.55 -18.79 -5.92
N TYR A 137 5.71 -19.43 -5.95
CA TYR A 137 6.72 -19.33 -4.91
C TYR A 137 7.15 -17.87 -4.72
N SER A 138 7.44 -17.17 -5.81
CA SER A 138 7.90 -15.78 -5.75
C SER A 138 6.84 -14.85 -5.16
N ASP A 139 5.56 -15.10 -5.42
CA ASP A 139 4.45 -14.33 -4.86
C ASP A 139 4.35 -14.45 -3.34
N VAL A 140 4.32 -15.67 -2.84
CA VAL A 140 4.19 -15.95 -1.40
C VAL A 140 5.45 -15.51 -0.66
N ALA A 141 6.64 -15.72 -1.23
CA ALA A 141 7.89 -15.23 -0.67
C ALA A 141 7.93 -13.69 -0.61
N SER A 142 7.35 -13.02 -1.61
CA SER A 142 7.24 -11.55 -1.63
C SER A 142 6.23 -11.04 -0.61
N MET A 143 5.07 -11.70 -0.48
CA MET A 143 4.08 -11.38 0.55
C MET A 143 4.69 -11.51 1.95
N ARG A 144 5.38 -12.63 2.24
CA ARG A 144 6.10 -12.82 3.50
C ARG A 144 7.12 -11.72 3.75
N SER A 145 7.88 -11.34 2.73
CA SER A 145 8.89 -10.28 2.85
C SER A 145 8.26 -8.91 3.13
N PHE A 146 7.13 -8.61 2.49
CA PHE A 146 6.37 -7.38 2.77
C PHE A 146 5.84 -7.36 4.21
N LEU A 147 5.29 -8.47 4.72
CA LEU A 147 4.83 -8.56 6.11
C LEU A 147 5.96 -8.33 7.10
N TYR A 148 7.15 -8.89 6.84
CA TYR A 148 8.33 -8.62 7.64
C TYR A 148 8.80 -7.16 7.54
N LEU A 149 8.72 -6.52 6.38
CA LEU A 149 9.00 -5.09 6.25
C LEU A 149 8.06 -4.27 7.15
N GLN A 150 6.75 -4.57 7.16
CA GLN A 150 5.80 -3.91 8.06
C GLN A 150 6.13 -4.15 9.54
N LEU A 151 6.49 -5.38 9.90
CA LEU A 151 6.95 -5.71 11.26
C LEU A 151 8.21 -4.91 11.65
N GLY A 152 9.19 -4.81 10.76
CA GLY A 152 10.40 -4.01 10.99
C GLY A 152 10.09 -2.52 11.21
N ILE A 153 9.22 -1.95 10.38
CA ILE A 153 8.78 -0.55 10.47
C ILE A 153 8.07 -0.26 11.81
N HIS A 154 7.26 -1.20 12.30
CA HIS A 154 6.44 -0.98 13.49
C HIS A 154 7.13 -1.35 14.80
N TYR A 155 8.00 -2.35 14.81
CA TYR A 155 8.55 -2.92 16.05
C TYR A 155 10.08 -2.83 16.16
N GLY A 156 10.79 -2.51 15.08
CA GLY A 156 12.25 -2.25 15.06
C GLY A 156 13.13 -3.48 15.25
N LYS A 157 12.72 -4.44 16.08
CA LYS A 157 13.41 -5.70 16.31
C LYS A 157 12.39 -6.83 16.42
N VAL A 158 12.49 -7.83 15.53
CA VAL A 158 11.44 -8.85 15.40
C VAL A 158 12.00 -10.26 15.17
N PRO A 159 11.36 -11.32 15.71
CA PRO A 159 11.62 -12.70 15.33
C PRO A 159 11.53 -12.95 13.81
N TYR A 160 12.59 -13.47 13.21
CA TYR A 160 12.62 -13.82 11.79
C TYR A 160 12.52 -15.33 11.62
N VAL A 161 11.34 -15.79 11.19
CA VAL A 161 10.92 -17.19 11.14
C VAL A 161 10.53 -17.51 9.70
N THR A 162 11.32 -18.35 9.04
CA THR A 162 11.06 -18.73 7.63
C THR A 162 10.73 -20.21 7.45
N ASP A 163 10.87 -21.00 8.51
CA ASP A 163 10.52 -22.41 8.55
C ASP A 163 9.01 -22.61 8.74
N ALA A 164 8.49 -23.72 8.21
CA ALA A 164 7.18 -24.22 8.60
C ALA A 164 7.26 -24.79 10.03
N LEU A 165 6.38 -24.34 10.92
CA LEU A 165 6.33 -24.78 12.32
C LEU A 165 5.26 -25.87 12.45
N GLU A 166 5.65 -27.14 12.39
CA GLU A 166 4.69 -28.26 12.25
C GLU A 166 4.34 -28.93 13.57
N THR A 167 5.20 -28.79 14.57
CA THR A 167 5.06 -29.45 15.87
C THR A 167 5.02 -28.44 17.01
N VAL A 168 4.46 -28.86 18.14
CA VAL A 168 4.52 -28.09 19.39
C VAL A 168 5.98 -27.83 19.81
N ASP A 169 6.88 -28.77 19.52
CA ASP A 169 8.31 -28.63 19.82
C ASP A 169 8.97 -27.56 18.94
N ASP A 170 8.55 -27.41 17.68
CA ASP A 170 9.00 -26.31 16.81
C ASP A 170 8.63 -24.94 17.39
N VAL A 171 7.42 -24.83 17.94
CA VAL A 171 6.92 -23.59 18.56
C VAL A 171 7.66 -23.28 19.86
N LYS A 172 8.06 -24.31 20.62
CA LYS A 172 8.83 -24.15 21.87
C LYS A 172 10.32 -23.91 21.66
N ASN A 173 10.84 -24.18 20.46
CA ASN A 173 12.26 -24.04 20.18
C ASN A 173 12.63 -22.58 19.89
N GLU A 174 13.09 -21.85 20.91
CA GLU A 174 13.51 -20.44 20.81
C GLU A 174 14.55 -20.17 19.72
N SER A 175 15.40 -21.16 19.37
CA SER A 175 16.40 -21.00 18.29
C SER A 175 15.78 -20.81 16.90
N LYS A 176 14.52 -21.21 16.71
CA LYS A 176 13.74 -20.96 15.47
C LYS A 176 13.21 -19.53 15.36
N PHE A 177 13.37 -18.71 16.40
CA PHE A 177 12.84 -17.35 16.48
C PHE A 177 13.95 -16.29 16.66
N PRO A 178 15.03 -16.31 15.84
CA PRO A 178 16.10 -15.34 15.97
C PRO A 178 15.56 -13.92 15.77
N LYS A 179 15.82 -13.03 16.71
CA LYS A 179 15.38 -11.63 16.62
C LYS A 179 16.38 -10.82 15.80
N LEU A 180 15.92 -10.24 14.70
CA LEU A 180 16.72 -9.36 13.86
C LEU A 180 16.36 -7.90 14.14
N GLU A 181 17.39 -7.05 14.28
CA GLU A 181 17.24 -5.60 14.21
C GLU A 181 16.81 -5.19 12.80
N PHE A 182 16.10 -4.07 12.66
CA PHE A 182 15.48 -3.68 11.40
C PHE A 182 16.47 -3.59 10.23
N ASP A 183 17.67 -3.06 10.46
CA ASP A 183 18.71 -2.97 9.43
C ASP A 183 19.17 -4.34 8.92
N VAL A 184 19.34 -5.31 9.83
CA VAL A 184 19.73 -6.70 9.49
C VAL A 184 18.56 -7.46 8.86
N LEU A 185 17.34 -7.16 9.29
CA LEU A 185 16.12 -7.67 8.66
C LEU A 185 16.06 -7.23 7.19
N LEU A 186 16.30 -5.94 6.90
CA LEU A 186 16.31 -5.43 5.51
C LEU A 186 17.29 -6.21 4.62
N ASP A 187 18.50 -6.51 5.11
CA ASP A 187 19.47 -7.32 4.36
C ASP A 187 18.94 -8.73 4.04
N SER A 188 18.29 -9.36 5.02
CA SER A 188 17.68 -10.69 4.88
C SER A 188 16.51 -10.68 3.88
N LEU A 189 15.69 -9.63 3.91
CA LEU A 189 14.58 -9.45 2.98
C LEU A 189 15.06 -9.17 1.56
N ILE A 190 16.06 -8.31 1.39
CA ILE A 190 16.68 -8.03 0.08
C ILE A 190 17.26 -9.32 -0.50
N LYS A 191 18.04 -10.07 0.29
CA LYS A 191 18.61 -11.35 -0.15
C LYS A 191 17.53 -12.32 -0.62
N THR A 192 16.44 -12.44 0.14
CA THR A 192 15.30 -13.30 -0.20
C THR A 192 14.64 -12.85 -1.51
N MET A 193 14.32 -11.57 -1.61
CA MET A 193 13.64 -10.98 -2.75
C MET A 193 14.49 -10.97 -4.03
N GLU A 194 15.81 -10.84 -3.92
CA GLU A 194 16.72 -10.98 -5.07
C GLU A 194 16.77 -12.43 -5.56
N ALA A 195 16.69 -13.40 -4.65
CA ALA A 195 16.78 -14.83 -4.97
C ALA A 195 15.49 -15.43 -5.57
N ILE A 196 14.34 -14.75 -5.50
CA ILE A 196 13.09 -15.30 -6.05
C ILE A 196 13.19 -15.50 -7.59
N PRO A 197 12.67 -16.61 -8.11
CA PRO A 197 12.84 -16.97 -9.52
C PRO A 197 11.95 -16.19 -10.50
N PHE A 198 10.94 -15.44 -10.03
CA PHE A 198 10.03 -14.69 -10.89
C PHE A 198 9.68 -13.32 -10.30
N LYS A 199 9.90 -12.24 -11.06
CA LYS A 199 9.71 -10.85 -10.59
C LYS A 199 8.74 -10.02 -11.44
N ASP A 200 8.34 -10.53 -12.60
CA ASP A 200 7.48 -9.82 -13.54
C ASP A 200 6.00 -9.93 -13.18
N GLN A 201 5.15 -9.23 -13.94
CA GLN A 201 3.71 -9.43 -13.87
C GLN A 201 3.34 -10.79 -14.45
N TYR A 202 2.30 -11.42 -13.91
CA TYR A 202 1.83 -12.68 -14.46
C TYR A 202 1.41 -12.53 -15.92
N PRO A 203 1.94 -13.37 -16.83
CA PRO A 203 1.55 -13.34 -18.22
C PRO A 203 0.04 -13.52 -18.40
N SER A 204 -0.50 -12.96 -19.48
CA SER A 204 -1.88 -13.22 -19.88
C SER A 204 -2.08 -14.72 -20.14
N GLY A 205 -3.24 -15.25 -19.74
CA GLY A 205 -3.58 -16.67 -19.93
C GLY A 205 -3.03 -17.62 -18.86
N THR A 206 -2.30 -17.13 -17.87
CA THR A 206 -1.99 -17.93 -16.67
C THR A 206 -3.21 -18.04 -15.76
N THR A 207 -3.29 -19.09 -14.95
CA THR A 207 -4.40 -19.31 -14.01
C THR A 207 -4.46 -18.29 -12.87
N LEU A 208 -3.39 -17.50 -12.68
CA LEU A 208 -3.34 -16.36 -11.75
C LEU A 208 -3.70 -15.02 -12.41
N ASN A 209 -3.77 -14.93 -13.74
CA ASN A 209 -4.17 -13.72 -14.45
C ASN A 209 -5.51 -13.95 -15.15
N ILE A 210 -6.56 -13.98 -14.34
CA ILE A 210 -7.94 -14.30 -14.72
C ILE A 210 -8.92 -13.23 -14.25
N SER A 211 -10.16 -13.32 -14.75
CA SER A 211 -11.31 -12.57 -14.24
C SER A 211 -12.10 -13.44 -13.26
N VAL A 212 -12.32 -12.94 -12.04
CA VAL A 212 -13.17 -13.56 -11.01
C VAL A 212 -14.22 -12.56 -10.59
N ASP A 213 -15.51 -12.90 -10.77
CA ASP A 213 -16.65 -12.06 -10.38
C ASP A 213 -16.60 -10.60 -10.88
N GLY A 214 -16.06 -10.41 -12.08
CA GLY A 214 -15.89 -9.09 -12.70
C GLY A 214 -14.60 -8.37 -12.34
N TYR A 215 -13.74 -8.97 -11.52
CA TYR A 215 -12.43 -8.43 -11.17
C TYR A 215 -11.29 -9.17 -11.89
N GLN A 216 -10.46 -8.42 -12.59
CA GLN A 216 -9.14 -8.83 -13.06
C GLN A 216 -8.19 -8.95 -11.86
N THR A 217 -7.61 -10.13 -11.73
CA THR A 217 -6.76 -10.52 -10.58
C THR A 217 -5.32 -10.01 -10.71
N ASN A 218 -4.88 -9.55 -11.88
CA ASN A 218 -3.49 -9.11 -12.14
C ASN A 218 -2.95 -8.02 -11.19
N LYS A 219 -3.81 -7.21 -10.56
CA LYS A 219 -3.42 -6.19 -9.56
C LYS A 219 -3.62 -6.63 -8.11
N PHE A 220 -4.16 -7.82 -7.85
CA PHE A 220 -4.36 -8.32 -6.48
C PHE A 220 -3.03 -8.71 -5.86
N TYR A 221 -2.16 -9.27 -6.70
CA TYR A 221 -0.88 -9.82 -6.28
C TYR A 221 0.18 -8.75 -6.13
N ILE A 222 1.12 -9.02 -5.24
CA ILE A 222 2.16 -8.08 -4.85
C ILE A 222 3.12 -7.88 -6.03
N ASN A 223 3.48 -6.62 -6.29
CA ASN A 223 4.49 -6.31 -7.30
C ASN A 223 5.89 -6.48 -6.69
N LYS A 224 6.61 -7.51 -7.14
CA LYS A 224 7.90 -7.91 -6.57
C LYS A 224 8.99 -6.86 -6.76
N LYS A 225 8.96 -6.16 -7.89
CA LYS A 225 9.90 -5.07 -8.19
C LYS A 225 9.65 -3.86 -7.30
N ILE A 226 8.39 -3.53 -6.97
CA ILE A 226 8.10 -2.48 -5.99
C ILE A 226 8.66 -2.84 -4.62
N VAL A 227 8.45 -4.07 -4.14
CA VAL A 227 8.99 -4.52 -2.85
C VAL A 227 10.52 -4.41 -2.82
N LEU A 228 11.21 -4.83 -3.89
CA LEU A 228 12.67 -4.67 -4.02
C LEU A 228 13.08 -3.19 -4.01
N GLY A 229 12.37 -2.35 -4.76
CA GLY A 229 12.62 -0.91 -4.80
C GLY A 229 12.52 -0.27 -3.41
N ASP A 230 11.44 -0.57 -2.68
CA ASP A 230 11.22 -0.06 -1.32
C ASP A 230 12.26 -0.60 -0.34
N LEU A 231 12.60 -1.89 -0.38
CA LEU A 231 13.64 -2.46 0.49
C LEU A 231 14.99 -1.79 0.28
N TYR A 232 15.39 -1.55 -0.97
CA TYR A 232 16.62 -0.83 -1.27
C TYR A 232 16.56 0.65 -0.89
N LEU A 233 15.39 1.29 -1.03
CA LEU A 233 15.17 2.67 -0.60
C LEU A 233 15.27 2.83 0.93
N TRP A 234 14.77 1.85 1.68
CA TRP A 234 14.95 1.75 3.13
C TRP A 234 16.42 1.52 3.52
N LYS A 235 17.11 0.61 2.82
CA LYS A 235 18.53 0.30 3.07
C LYS A 235 19.48 1.43 2.64
N GLY A 236 19.01 2.39 1.85
CA GLY A 236 19.81 3.51 1.34
C GLY A 236 20.62 3.19 0.08
N ASN A 237 20.35 2.07 -0.60
CA ASN A 237 20.90 1.80 -1.92
C ASN A 237 19.99 2.41 -2.99
N TYR A 238 20.10 3.72 -3.13
CA TYR A 238 19.21 4.52 -3.98
C TYR A 238 19.33 4.16 -5.46
N ARG A 239 20.54 3.81 -5.92
CA ARG A 239 20.76 3.37 -7.28
C ARG A 239 19.96 2.11 -7.61
N LYS A 240 20.03 1.08 -6.76
CA LYS A 240 19.23 -0.16 -6.90
C LYS A 240 17.73 0.09 -6.76
N ALA A 241 17.33 0.93 -5.80
CA ALA A 241 15.93 1.31 -5.64
C ALA A 241 15.37 1.92 -6.94
N ALA A 242 16.10 2.89 -7.51
CA ALA A 242 15.73 3.54 -8.76
C ALA A 242 15.69 2.57 -9.95
N GLU A 243 16.57 1.56 -10.02
CA GLU A 243 16.52 0.52 -11.06
C GLU A 243 15.19 -0.24 -11.03
N TYR A 244 14.78 -0.71 -9.86
CA TYR A 244 13.55 -1.46 -9.71
C TYR A 244 12.31 -0.60 -9.97
N PHE A 245 12.28 0.64 -9.48
CA PHE A 245 11.20 1.56 -9.78
C PHE A 245 11.12 1.87 -11.28
N ARG A 246 12.26 2.12 -11.94
CA ARG A 246 12.34 2.34 -13.39
C ARG A 246 11.79 1.16 -14.18
N GLN A 247 12.10 -0.08 -13.78
CA GLN A 247 11.51 -1.26 -14.42
C GLN A 247 9.99 -1.31 -14.32
N VAL A 248 9.40 -0.87 -13.20
CA VAL A 248 7.94 -0.81 -13.08
C VAL A 248 7.37 0.30 -13.94
N MET A 249 8.00 1.48 -13.97
CA MET A 249 7.58 2.58 -14.85
C MET A 249 7.57 2.19 -16.34
N GLU A 250 8.46 1.30 -16.75
CA GLU A 250 8.59 0.83 -18.13
C GLU A 250 7.76 -0.41 -18.46
N THR A 251 6.87 -0.85 -17.56
CA THR A 251 6.02 -2.04 -17.76
C THR A 251 5.27 -2.03 -19.09
N ALA A 252 4.80 -0.86 -19.53
CA ALA A 252 4.02 -0.71 -20.77
C ALA A 252 4.85 -0.28 -21.99
N THR A 253 6.17 -0.13 -21.85
CA THR A 253 7.06 0.43 -22.88
C THR A 253 7.52 -0.65 -23.85
N THR A 254 6.55 -1.34 -24.43
CA THR A 254 6.77 -2.47 -25.34
C THR A 254 5.77 -2.43 -26.49
N GLY A 255 6.17 -2.87 -27.68
CA GLY A 255 5.28 -2.95 -28.84
C GLY A 255 4.95 -1.59 -29.47
N THR A 256 3.80 -1.51 -30.15
CA THR A 256 3.37 -0.31 -30.88
C THR A 256 2.96 0.81 -29.91
N PRO A 257 3.52 2.03 -30.03
CA PRO A 257 3.17 3.12 -29.12
C PRO A 257 1.69 3.52 -29.19
N GLY A 258 1.03 3.49 -28.03
CA GLY A 258 -0.37 3.87 -27.83
C GLY A 258 -0.58 4.56 -26.47
N SER A 259 -1.83 4.79 -26.06
CA SER A 259 -2.11 5.47 -24.78
C SER A 259 -1.47 4.77 -23.59
N GLN A 260 -1.61 3.44 -23.50
CA GLN A 260 -1.00 2.64 -22.43
C GLN A 260 0.53 2.81 -22.37
N TYR A 261 1.21 2.77 -23.51
CA TYR A 261 2.66 2.92 -23.64
C TYR A 261 3.18 4.24 -23.05
N TYR A 262 2.44 5.34 -23.24
CA TYR A 262 2.86 6.66 -22.77
C TYR A 262 2.35 7.04 -21.38
N MET A 263 1.38 6.30 -20.84
CA MET A 263 0.63 6.72 -19.63
C MET A 263 0.82 5.78 -18.45
N GLN A 264 0.81 4.46 -18.67
CA GLN A 264 0.80 3.51 -17.57
C GLN A 264 2.08 3.64 -16.76
N TYR A 265 1.93 4.06 -15.51
CA TYR A 265 3.04 4.28 -14.56
C TYR A 265 4.06 5.35 -14.97
N LYS A 266 3.65 6.25 -15.88
CA LYS A 266 4.46 7.38 -16.37
C LYS A 266 3.79 8.73 -16.12
N LEU A 267 2.66 8.76 -15.40
CA LEU A 267 1.89 9.98 -15.14
C LEU A 267 1.63 10.79 -16.42
N GLY A 268 1.30 10.07 -17.50
CA GLY A 268 1.17 10.63 -18.84
C GLY A 268 -0.16 11.34 -19.04
N TRP A 269 -0.16 12.46 -19.76
CA TRP A 269 -1.40 13.11 -20.18
C TRP A 269 -2.11 12.35 -21.32
N SER A 270 -3.43 12.48 -21.42
CA SER A 270 -4.25 11.98 -22.53
C SER A 270 -5.02 13.13 -23.19
N GLY A 271 -4.45 13.71 -24.25
CA GLY A 271 -5.01 14.89 -24.91
C GLY A 271 -4.77 16.22 -24.16
N SER A 272 -5.67 17.19 -24.33
CA SER A 272 -5.57 18.51 -23.69
C SER A 272 -5.96 18.45 -22.20
N ARG A 273 -5.34 19.29 -21.37
CA ARG A 273 -5.70 19.48 -19.94
C ARG A 273 -7.16 19.87 -19.72
N THR A 274 -7.80 20.44 -20.74
CA THR A 274 -9.20 20.90 -20.71
C THR A 274 -10.19 19.93 -21.37
N SER A 275 -9.75 18.83 -21.97
CA SER A 275 -10.63 17.90 -22.69
C SER A 275 -11.32 16.91 -21.74
N PRO A 276 -12.66 16.87 -21.69
CA PRO A 276 -13.40 15.81 -20.99
C PRO A 276 -13.14 14.43 -21.62
N GLY A 277 -13.10 13.36 -20.81
CA GLY A 277 -13.01 11.96 -21.28
C GLY A 277 -11.62 11.33 -21.26
N SER A 278 -10.68 11.91 -20.52
CA SER A 278 -9.29 11.46 -20.46
C SER A 278 -9.04 10.54 -19.24
N ASP A 279 -8.09 9.61 -19.37
CA ASP A 279 -7.71 8.62 -18.35
C ASP A 279 -6.48 9.05 -17.52
N ASP A 280 -6.16 10.35 -17.53
CA ASP A 280 -4.95 10.95 -16.95
C ASP A 280 -5.11 11.49 -15.52
N HIS A 281 -6.34 11.44 -14.97
CA HIS A 281 -6.67 11.81 -13.58
C HIS A 281 -6.22 13.22 -13.16
N PHE A 282 -6.30 14.19 -14.09
CA PHE A 282 -6.01 15.58 -13.78
C PHE A 282 -7.03 16.20 -12.82
N VAL A 283 -6.56 17.09 -11.95
CA VAL A 283 -7.44 18.04 -11.28
C VAL A 283 -7.87 19.10 -12.29
N ARG A 284 -9.18 19.31 -12.43
CA ARG A 284 -9.75 20.16 -13.48
C ARG A 284 -10.89 21.03 -12.99
N TYR A 285 -11.04 22.15 -13.67
CA TYR A 285 -12.18 23.05 -13.54
C TYR A 285 -12.85 23.18 -14.91
N THR A 286 -14.17 23.02 -15.00
CA THR A 286 -14.87 23.20 -16.29
C THR A 286 -14.83 24.65 -16.74
N ARG A 287 -14.69 25.60 -15.79
CA ARG A 287 -14.29 26.98 -16.03
C ARG A 287 -13.00 27.26 -15.29
N MET A 288 -11.93 27.48 -16.04
CA MET A 288 -10.60 27.76 -15.51
C MET A 288 -10.62 28.92 -14.50
N GLY A 289 -10.03 28.72 -13.31
CA GLY A 289 -9.97 29.73 -12.24
C GLY A 289 -11.23 29.85 -11.38
N ASP A 290 -12.32 29.14 -11.72
CA ASP A 290 -13.57 29.18 -10.95
C ASP A 290 -13.70 27.94 -10.05
N ALA A 291 -13.47 28.14 -8.75
CA ALA A 291 -13.55 27.12 -7.71
C ALA A 291 -14.87 26.31 -7.73
N SER A 292 -15.99 26.93 -8.12
CA SER A 292 -17.31 26.28 -8.15
C SER A 292 -17.43 25.21 -9.24
N THR A 293 -16.48 25.17 -10.17
CA THR A 293 -16.52 24.28 -11.34
C THR A 293 -15.55 23.11 -11.29
N LEU A 294 -15.03 22.80 -10.09
CA LEU A 294 -14.18 21.63 -9.87
C LEU A 294 -14.86 20.37 -10.42
N ALA A 295 -14.21 19.67 -11.34
CA ALA A 295 -14.79 18.56 -12.08
C ALA A 295 -14.80 17.27 -11.25
N TRP A 296 -15.95 16.62 -11.12
CA TRP A 296 -16.09 15.35 -10.38
C TRP A 296 -16.12 14.11 -11.27
N THR A 297 -16.03 14.30 -12.59
CA THR A 297 -15.97 13.25 -13.60
C THR A 297 -14.71 13.44 -14.42
N ASN A 298 -14.11 12.35 -14.90
CA ASN A 298 -12.85 12.37 -15.67
C ASN A 298 -11.77 13.26 -15.03
N SER A 299 -11.63 13.14 -13.71
CA SER A 299 -10.77 13.98 -12.85
C SER A 299 -10.09 13.11 -11.78
N TRP A 300 -9.14 13.67 -11.04
CA TRP A 300 -8.36 12.97 -10.02
C TRP A 300 -9.18 12.05 -9.11
N VAL A 301 -10.34 12.52 -8.61
CA VAL A 301 -11.24 11.74 -7.73
C VAL A 301 -11.70 10.41 -8.31
N THR A 302 -11.82 10.31 -9.65
CA THR A 302 -12.39 9.13 -10.30
C THR A 302 -11.53 7.88 -10.12
N MET A 303 -10.23 8.01 -9.79
CA MET A 303 -9.36 6.86 -9.54
C MET A 303 -9.83 5.98 -8.37
N PHE A 304 -10.57 6.55 -7.42
CA PHE A 304 -11.02 5.87 -6.21
C PHE A 304 -12.36 5.13 -6.37
N GLU A 305 -13.18 5.50 -7.36
CA GLU A 305 -14.52 4.91 -7.56
C GLU A 305 -14.63 4.03 -8.80
N ARG A 306 -13.75 4.22 -9.79
CA ARG A 306 -13.86 3.54 -11.08
C ARG A 306 -13.74 2.02 -11.01
N ALA A 307 -14.31 1.36 -12.01
CA ALA A 307 -14.08 -0.05 -12.30
C ALA A 307 -12.66 -0.26 -12.88
N GLN A 308 -12.29 -1.51 -13.14
CA GLN A 308 -10.99 -1.84 -13.75
C GLN A 308 -10.99 -1.55 -15.26
N ASP A 309 -10.89 -0.27 -15.61
CA ASP A 309 -10.76 0.27 -16.96
C ASP A 309 -9.29 0.68 -17.27
N ASN A 310 -9.07 1.38 -18.38
CA ASN A 310 -7.74 1.88 -18.76
C ASN A 310 -7.18 2.86 -17.72
N GLY A 311 -7.97 3.84 -17.27
CA GLY A 311 -7.56 4.78 -16.24
C GLY A 311 -7.18 4.09 -14.92
N PHE A 312 -7.89 3.03 -14.53
CA PHE A 312 -7.53 2.20 -13.38
C PHE A 312 -6.16 1.55 -13.60
N ASN A 313 -5.95 0.94 -14.76
CA ASN A 313 -4.73 0.22 -15.09
C ASN A 313 -3.51 1.15 -15.23
N TYR A 314 -3.71 2.42 -15.60
CA TYR A 314 -2.64 3.41 -15.66
C TYR A 314 -2.16 3.87 -14.29
N GLU A 315 -3.05 3.89 -13.29
CA GLU A 315 -2.77 4.39 -11.94
C GLU A 315 -2.32 3.28 -10.99
N TRP A 316 -3.07 2.18 -10.92
CA TRP A 316 -2.96 1.20 -9.85
C TRP A 316 -1.93 0.10 -10.14
N ILE A 317 -1.07 -0.18 -9.17
CA ILE A 317 -0.04 -1.23 -9.23
C ILE A 317 -0.44 -2.42 -8.37
N TRP A 318 -0.92 -2.14 -7.16
CA TRP A 318 -1.35 -3.17 -6.22
C TRP A 318 -2.61 -2.70 -5.48
N VAL A 319 -3.72 -3.43 -5.68
CA VAL A 319 -5.04 -3.10 -5.15
C VAL A 319 -5.82 -4.37 -4.89
N ILE A 320 -6.50 -4.42 -3.75
CA ILE A 320 -7.32 -5.57 -3.39
C ILE A 320 -8.77 -5.12 -3.19
N PRO A 321 -9.76 -5.68 -3.92
CA PRO A 321 -11.15 -5.27 -3.78
C PRO A 321 -11.77 -5.82 -2.48
N PHE A 322 -12.72 -5.06 -1.94
CA PHE A 322 -13.72 -5.55 -1.00
C PHE A 322 -15.07 -5.57 -1.71
N ASP A 323 -15.70 -6.74 -1.72
CA ASP A 323 -17.00 -6.97 -2.33
C ASP A 323 -17.93 -7.59 -1.30
N ASN A 324 -19.15 -7.09 -1.22
CA ASN A 324 -20.15 -7.48 -0.23
C ASN A 324 -20.56 -8.95 -0.31
N LYS A 325 -20.22 -9.65 -1.39
CA LYS A 325 -20.44 -11.09 -1.54
C LYS A 325 -19.41 -11.95 -0.80
N PHE A 326 -18.26 -11.38 -0.41
CA PHE A 326 -17.15 -12.13 0.15
C PHE A 326 -16.73 -11.57 1.52
N LYS A 327 -16.10 -12.45 2.32
CA LYS A 327 -15.40 -12.05 3.54
C LYS A 327 -13.91 -11.89 3.24
N PRO A 328 -13.17 -11.06 4.00
CA PRO A 328 -13.65 -10.20 5.10
C PRO A 328 -14.47 -8.99 4.64
N GLU A 329 -15.26 -8.43 5.56
CA GLU A 329 -16.02 -7.20 5.29
C GLU A 329 -15.07 -6.00 5.13
N ASN A 330 -15.47 -5.04 4.29
CA ASN A 330 -14.76 -3.78 4.11
C ASN A 330 -14.66 -2.99 5.44
N PRO A 331 -13.45 -2.82 6.02
CA PRO A 331 -13.30 -2.10 7.27
C PRO A 331 -13.39 -0.58 7.10
N PHE A 332 -13.23 -0.05 5.89
CA PHE A 332 -13.10 1.39 5.68
C PHE A 332 -14.41 2.16 5.88
N VAL A 333 -15.56 1.52 5.64
CA VAL A 333 -16.86 2.13 6.01
C VAL A 333 -16.96 2.26 7.53
N LYS A 334 -16.57 1.22 8.28
CA LYS A 334 -16.51 1.27 9.75
C LYS A 334 -15.58 2.40 10.23
N LEU A 335 -14.37 2.50 9.66
CA LEU A 335 -13.38 3.50 10.05
C LEU A 335 -13.81 4.94 9.76
N PHE A 336 -14.28 5.21 8.54
CA PHE A 336 -14.39 6.59 8.04
C PHE A 336 -15.82 7.12 7.88
N SER A 337 -16.84 6.28 7.73
CA SER A 337 -18.20 6.77 7.44
C SER A 337 -18.98 7.07 8.71
N PRO A 338 -19.55 8.28 8.88
CA PRO A 338 -20.52 8.59 9.95
C PRO A 338 -21.93 8.07 9.66
N VAL A 339 -22.20 7.63 8.42
CA VAL A 339 -23.49 7.06 8.03
C VAL A 339 -23.31 5.59 7.65
N GLY A 340 -23.89 4.68 8.46
CA GLY A 340 -23.76 3.22 8.30
C GLY A 340 -22.36 2.65 8.63
N GLY A 341 -21.46 3.51 9.13
CA GLY A 341 -20.17 3.15 9.73
C GLY A 341 -20.08 3.61 11.18
N SER A 342 -18.93 3.40 11.82
CA SER A 342 -18.68 3.79 13.21
C SER A 342 -17.94 5.12 13.34
N TYR A 343 -17.38 5.64 12.24
CA TYR A 343 -16.63 6.90 12.16
C TYR A 343 -15.61 7.01 13.29
N LEU A 344 -14.64 6.11 13.29
CA LEU A 344 -13.63 5.98 14.35
C LEU A 344 -12.45 6.93 14.13
N VAL A 345 -12.15 7.27 12.87
CA VAL A 345 -11.04 8.15 12.50
C VAL A 345 -11.49 9.15 11.42
N LYS A 346 -10.85 10.31 11.42
CA LYS A 346 -11.13 11.48 10.57
C LYS A 346 -9.82 12.05 10.03
N PRO A 347 -9.82 12.88 8.97
CA PRO A 347 -8.63 13.66 8.63
C PRO A 347 -8.22 14.53 9.82
N SER A 348 -6.92 14.63 10.07
CA SER A 348 -6.40 15.54 11.07
C SER A 348 -6.53 16.99 10.58
N GLN A 349 -6.59 17.94 11.52
CA GLN A 349 -6.55 19.35 11.14
C GLN A 349 -5.22 19.73 10.47
N GLU A 350 -4.11 19.14 10.91
CA GLU A 350 -2.79 19.33 10.26
C GLU A 350 -2.81 18.91 8.78
N ALA A 351 -3.47 17.80 8.45
CA ALA A 351 -3.59 17.33 7.08
C ALA A 351 -4.50 18.25 6.24
N MET A 352 -5.63 18.70 6.79
CA MET A 352 -6.49 19.67 6.10
C MET A 352 -5.76 21.00 5.86
N ASP A 353 -5.02 21.50 6.84
CA ASP A 353 -4.18 22.70 6.71
C ASP A 353 -3.10 22.50 5.66
N LEU A 354 -2.52 21.30 5.54
CA LEU A 354 -1.55 20.98 4.50
C LEU A 354 -2.12 21.21 3.10
N PHE A 355 -3.33 20.73 2.80
CA PHE A 355 -4.01 21.01 1.53
C PHE A 355 -4.34 22.50 1.38
N ASN A 356 -4.84 23.14 2.43
CA ASN A 356 -5.23 24.56 2.39
C ASN A 356 -4.04 25.53 2.32
N SER A 357 -2.82 25.07 2.64
CA SER A 357 -1.59 25.86 2.52
C SER A 357 -1.03 25.91 1.10
N GLN A 358 -1.54 25.06 0.19
CA GLN A 358 -1.09 25.02 -1.20
C GLN A 358 -1.81 26.08 -2.05
N THR A 359 -1.41 26.21 -3.31
CA THR A 359 -2.04 27.16 -4.24
C THR A 359 -2.21 26.52 -5.61
N GLN A 360 -3.43 26.50 -6.15
CA GLN A 360 -3.71 26.10 -7.52
C GLN A 360 -3.01 27.04 -8.52
N LEU A 361 -2.64 26.52 -9.69
CA LEU A 361 -2.20 27.33 -10.82
C LEU A 361 -3.30 28.31 -11.24
N ALA A 362 -2.96 29.58 -11.33
CA ALA A 362 -3.85 30.62 -11.85
C ALA A 362 -3.97 30.51 -13.37
N VAL A 363 -5.14 30.88 -13.91
CA VAL A 363 -5.31 31.09 -15.36
C VAL A 363 -5.30 32.58 -15.70
N GLN A 364 -5.90 33.42 -14.85
CA GLN A 364 -5.75 34.88 -14.82
C GLN A 364 -5.86 35.36 -13.36
N GLY A 365 -5.05 36.33 -12.93
CA GLY A 365 -5.05 36.82 -11.54
C GLY A 365 -4.37 35.89 -10.54
N ASN A 366 -4.81 35.90 -9.28
CA ASN A 366 -4.25 35.05 -8.21
C ASN A 366 -4.82 33.62 -8.29
N GLY A 367 -3.99 32.62 -8.01
CA GLY A 367 -4.41 31.22 -7.95
C GLY A 367 -5.39 30.96 -6.79
N LEU A 368 -6.15 29.86 -6.87
CA LEU A 368 -7.00 29.46 -5.74
C LEU A 368 -6.11 29.06 -4.56
N PRO A 369 -6.33 29.58 -3.33
CA PRO A 369 -5.40 29.45 -2.21
C PRO A 369 -5.58 28.10 -1.47
N TYR A 370 -5.62 27.00 -2.22
CA TYR A 370 -5.68 25.64 -1.68
C TYR A 370 -5.26 24.62 -2.76
N ASP A 371 -5.11 23.36 -2.38
CA ASP A 371 -5.02 22.22 -3.29
C ASP A 371 -6.37 21.50 -3.39
N ALA A 372 -6.94 21.45 -4.58
CA ALA A 372 -8.26 20.89 -4.81
C ALA A 372 -8.34 19.36 -4.62
N ARG A 373 -7.20 18.65 -4.56
CA ARG A 373 -7.17 17.26 -4.08
C ARG A 373 -7.75 17.15 -2.66
N GLY A 374 -7.62 18.19 -1.85
CA GLY A 374 -8.24 18.25 -0.51
C GLY A 374 -9.75 18.05 -0.56
N ASN A 375 -10.44 18.71 -1.49
CA ASN A 375 -11.90 18.62 -1.67
C ASN A 375 -12.38 17.22 -2.11
N TYR A 376 -11.48 16.42 -2.69
CA TYR A 376 -11.72 15.00 -3.03
C TYR A 376 -11.24 14.04 -1.94
N THR A 377 -10.30 14.47 -1.11
CA THR A 377 -9.68 13.59 -0.12
C THR A 377 -10.51 13.56 1.16
N TRP A 378 -11.09 14.71 1.53
CA TRP A 378 -11.98 14.83 2.66
C TRP A 378 -13.16 15.75 2.37
N ARG A 379 -14.29 15.50 3.04
CA ARG A 379 -15.51 16.30 2.92
C ARG A 379 -16.20 16.42 4.27
N HIS A 380 -16.99 17.47 4.44
CA HIS A 380 -17.89 17.57 5.59
C HIS A 380 -19.18 16.82 5.31
N ILE A 381 -19.53 15.85 6.17
CA ILE A 381 -20.85 15.23 6.22
C ILE A 381 -21.51 15.71 7.51
N GLY A 382 -22.49 16.61 7.38
CA GLY A 382 -22.88 17.47 8.51
C GLY A 382 -21.69 18.31 8.99
N ASN A 383 -21.41 18.31 10.29
CA ASN A 383 -20.28 19.04 10.89
C ASN A 383 -19.02 18.17 11.07
N GLN A 384 -18.97 16.98 10.45
CA GLN A 384 -17.90 16.02 10.63
C GLN A 384 -17.01 15.96 9.38
N PRO A 385 -15.68 16.21 9.49
CA PRO A 385 -14.77 16.01 8.37
C PRO A 385 -14.51 14.51 8.16
N VAL A 386 -14.69 14.03 6.95
CA VAL A 386 -14.69 12.60 6.61
C VAL A 386 -13.66 12.32 5.53
N VAL A 387 -12.84 11.29 5.70
CA VAL A 387 -11.94 10.79 4.64
C VAL A 387 -12.77 10.08 3.57
N MET A 388 -12.67 10.53 2.33
CA MET A 388 -13.57 10.08 1.25
C MET A 388 -12.99 8.99 0.34
N LYS A 389 -11.66 8.84 0.27
CA LYS A 389 -10.99 7.94 -0.70
C LYS A 389 -11.58 6.53 -0.74
N TYR A 390 -11.94 5.95 0.41
CA TYR A 390 -12.53 4.60 0.49
C TYR A 390 -14.05 4.56 0.43
N LEU A 391 -14.71 5.72 0.44
CA LEU A 391 -16.16 5.85 0.58
C LEU A 391 -16.86 6.17 -0.74
N TYR A 392 -16.14 6.47 -1.82
CA TYR A 392 -16.77 6.83 -3.10
C TYR A 392 -17.57 5.69 -3.77
N ASN A 393 -17.26 4.42 -3.46
CA ASN A 393 -18.08 3.29 -3.89
C ASN A 393 -19.28 2.99 -2.95
N TYR A 394 -19.39 3.71 -1.83
CA TYR A 394 -20.42 3.48 -0.82
C TYR A 394 -21.37 4.68 -0.67
N LEU A 395 -20.85 5.90 -0.62
CA LEU A 395 -21.61 7.14 -0.49
C LEU A 395 -21.84 7.77 -1.86
N ASP A 396 -23.07 8.18 -2.13
CA ASP A 396 -23.39 9.01 -3.28
C ASP A 396 -22.73 10.38 -3.13
N LYS A 397 -22.06 10.83 -4.20
CA LYS A 397 -21.26 12.05 -4.17
C LYS A 397 -22.09 13.32 -3.96
N ASN A 398 -23.35 13.35 -4.38
CA ASN A 398 -24.18 14.54 -4.31
C ASN A 398 -24.90 14.66 -2.97
N THR A 399 -25.41 13.53 -2.46
CA THR A 399 -26.23 13.47 -1.25
C THR A 399 -25.43 13.13 0.00
N SER A 400 -24.23 12.57 -0.15
CA SER A 400 -23.42 11.99 0.94
C SER A 400 -24.12 10.88 1.72
N ALA A 401 -25.19 10.30 1.15
CA ALA A 401 -25.92 9.17 1.71
C ALA A 401 -25.40 7.86 1.12
N PRO A 402 -25.48 6.73 1.85
CA PRO A 402 -25.16 5.42 1.28
C PRO A 402 -26.03 5.12 0.07
N VAL A 403 -25.42 4.71 -1.04
CA VAL A 403 -26.13 4.23 -2.23
C VAL A 403 -26.98 3.00 -1.86
N ASN A 404 -26.39 2.10 -1.06
CA ASN A 404 -27.07 0.98 -0.43
C ASN A 404 -26.34 0.62 0.86
N ILE A 405 -27.03 0.66 2.00
CA ILE A 405 -26.44 0.44 3.33
C ILE A 405 -25.86 -0.98 3.53
N LEU A 406 -26.33 -1.95 2.74
CA LEU A 406 -25.88 -3.34 2.77
C LEU A 406 -24.70 -3.63 1.82
N GLN A 407 -24.38 -2.70 0.91
CA GLN A 407 -23.31 -2.87 -0.07
C GLN A 407 -22.14 -1.96 0.26
N LYS A 408 -21.18 -2.48 1.02
CA LYS A 408 -19.99 -1.74 1.48
C LYS A 408 -18.79 -1.97 0.57
N ASN A 409 -18.99 -2.01 -0.75
CA ASN A 409 -17.93 -2.29 -1.70
C ASN A 409 -16.89 -1.17 -1.69
N SER A 410 -15.61 -1.52 -1.82
CA SER A 410 -14.49 -0.58 -1.91
C SER A 410 -13.24 -1.32 -2.39
N LYS A 411 -12.09 -0.68 -2.30
CA LYS A 411 -10.80 -1.30 -2.60
C LYS A 411 -9.78 -0.86 -1.57
N TRP A 412 -8.90 -1.77 -1.18
CA TRP A 412 -7.71 -1.46 -0.42
C TRP A 412 -6.62 -1.00 -1.38
N PHE A 413 -6.28 0.28 -1.28
CA PHE A 413 -5.27 0.95 -2.07
C PHE A 413 -3.89 0.70 -1.43
N LEU A 414 -3.06 -0.13 -2.05
CA LEU A 414 -1.76 -0.53 -1.49
C LEU A 414 -0.59 0.17 -2.17
N PHE A 415 -0.63 0.31 -3.50
CA PHE A 415 0.43 0.99 -4.25
C PHE A 415 -0.06 1.52 -5.60
N ARG A 416 0.30 2.76 -5.94
CA ARG A 416 -0.06 3.42 -7.22
C ARG A 416 1.07 4.26 -7.80
N GLN A 417 0.89 4.73 -9.03
CA GLN A 417 1.98 5.36 -9.79
C GLN A 417 2.58 6.60 -9.11
N THR A 418 1.83 7.43 -8.39
CA THR A 418 2.47 8.59 -7.72
C THR A 418 3.45 8.18 -6.64
N GLN A 419 3.14 7.11 -5.90
CA GLN A 419 4.05 6.57 -4.90
C GLN A 419 5.32 6.03 -5.57
N LEU A 420 5.16 5.28 -6.68
CA LEU A 420 6.28 4.83 -7.53
C LEU A 420 7.18 5.99 -7.97
N LEU A 421 6.57 7.04 -8.53
CA LEU A 421 7.28 8.19 -9.09
C LEU A 421 7.98 9.01 -7.99
N LEU A 422 7.36 9.18 -6.83
CA LEU A 422 7.95 9.91 -5.70
C LEU A 422 9.05 9.12 -5.02
N HIS A 423 8.92 7.80 -4.88
CA HIS A 423 10.00 6.94 -4.37
C HIS A 423 11.20 6.93 -5.33
N PHE A 424 10.97 6.91 -6.64
CA PHE A 424 12.03 7.10 -7.64
C PHE A 424 12.68 8.49 -7.55
N ALA A 425 11.87 9.55 -7.47
CA ALA A 425 12.37 10.91 -7.32
C ALA A 425 13.23 11.04 -6.07
N GLU A 426 12.85 10.37 -4.99
CA GLU A 426 13.62 10.34 -3.76
C GLU A 426 14.98 9.67 -3.94
N ALA A 427 15.01 8.50 -4.58
CA ALA A 427 16.25 7.82 -4.91
C ALA A 427 17.14 8.67 -5.82
N ALA A 428 16.58 9.31 -6.85
CA ALA A 428 17.30 10.22 -7.74
C ALA A 428 17.87 11.44 -6.98
N ASN A 429 17.08 12.02 -6.07
CA ASN A 429 17.49 13.15 -5.22
C ASN A 429 18.69 12.75 -4.34
N ARG A 430 18.64 11.57 -3.72
CA ARG A 430 19.72 11.04 -2.87
C ARG A 430 20.99 10.69 -3.65
N GLU A 431 20.87 10.47 -4.95
CA GLU A 431 21.99 10.24 -5.87
C GLU A 431 22.47 11.55 -6.53
N GLY A 432 22.00 12.72 -6.09
CA GLY A 432 22.47 14.02 -6.60
C GLY A 432 21.79 14.48 -7.89
N ARG A 433 20.75 13.78 -8.38
CA ARG A 433 19.98 14.16 -9.57
C ARG A 433 18.82 15.07 -9.17
N TYR A 434 19.14 16.22 -8.57
CA TYR A 434 18.18 17.16 -7.98
C TYR A 434 17.14 17.67 -8.99
N LEU A 435 17.59 18.13 -10.16
CA LEU A 435 16.69 18.65 -11.19
C LEU A 435 15.74 17.56 -11.72
N LEU A 436 16.24 16.33 -11.92
CA LEU A 436 15.42 15.18 -12.30
C LEU A 436 14.38 14.87 -11.23
N ALA A 437 14.78 14.77 -9.97
CA ALA A 437 13.85 14.54 -8.87
C ALA A 437 12.77 15.63 -8.81
N SER A 438 13.15 16.90 -8.99
CA SER A 438 12.22 18.02 -9.05
C SER A 438 11.24 17.91 -10.22
N ALA A 439 11.65 17.34 -11.36
CA ALA A 439 10.81 17.14 -12.54
C ALA A 439 9.62 16.21 -12.24
N PHE A 440 9.85 15.14 -11.47
CA PHE A 440 8.81 14.21 -11.04
C PHE A 440 7.81 14.85 -10.06
N VAL A 441 8.30 15.71 -9.18
CA VAL A 441 7.44 16.44 -8.23
C VAL A 441 6.62 17.51 -8.95
N ASN A 442 7.26 18.37 -9.74
CA ASN A 442 6.68 19.61 -10.27
C ASN A 442 5.92 19.41 -11.60
N ASN A 443 6.59 19.66 -12.72
CA ASN A 443 5.99 19.86 -14.03
C ASN A 443 6.60 18.98 -15.14
N GLY A 444 7.14 17.84 -14.76
CA GLY A 444 7.57 16.80 -15.70
C GLY A 444 8.93 17.09 -16.33
N LEU A 445 9.37 16.16 -17.17
CA LEU A 445 10.71 16.19 -17.75
C LEU A 445 10.87 17.36 -18.74
N SER A 446 9.87 17.60 -19.59
CA SER A 446 9.90 18.74 -20.51
C SER A 446 9.86 20.08 -19.77
N GLY A 447 9.13 20.15 -18.66
CA GLY A 447 9.06 21.34 -17.82
C GLY A 447 10.36 21.65 -17.08
N ALA A 448 11.12 20.63 -16.68
CA ALA A 448 12.41 20.78 -15.99
C ALA A 448 13.61 20.97 -16.95
N TYR A 449 13.51 20.45 -18.18
CA TYR A 449 14.55 20.53 -19.21
C TYR A 449 14.04 21.21 -20.49
N PRO A 450 13.52 22.45 -20.41
CA PRO A 450 12.76 23.07 -21.51
C PRO A 450 13.65 23.37 -22.72
N ALA A 451 13.08 23.21 -23.92
CA ALA A 451 13.70 23.65 -25.16
C ALA A 451 13.41 25.14 -25.44
N PRO A 452 14.35 25.87 -26.09
CA PRO A 452 14.12 27.26 -26.51
C PRO A 452 13.20 27.37 -27.74
N GLY A 453 12.93 26.25 -28.43
CA GLY A 453 12.13 26.20 -29.64
C GLY A 453 11.65 24.78 -29.96
N SER A 454 11.31 24.53 -31.22
CA SER A 454 10.81 23.23 -31.68
C SER A 454 11.89 22.16 -31.86
N ASP A 455 13.17 22.56 -31.98
CA ASP A 455 14.29 21.63 -31.92
C ASP A 455 14.57 21.23 -30.47
N VAL A 456 14.23 19.99 -30.15
CA VAL A 456 14.37 19.40 -28.83
C VAL A 456 15.51 18.38 -28.76
N THR A 457 16.42 18.36 -29.74
CA THR A 457 17.49 17.35 -29.86
C THR A 457 18.28 17.20 -28.55
N ASN A 458 18.59 18.32 -27.89
CA ASN A 458 19.36 18.39 -26.64
C ASN A 458 18.50 18.70 -25.40
N TYR A 459 17.17 18.69 -25.51
CA TYR A 459 16.25 19.15 -24.47
C TYR A 459 15.18 18.08 -24.15
N HIS A 460 14.37 18.32 -23.12
CA HIS A 460 13.31 17.42 -22.64
C HIS A 460 13.83 15.99 -22.33
N ASN A 461 15.07 15.83 -21.91
CA ASN A 461 15.64 14.50 -21.67
C ASN A 461 16.74 14.56 -20.62
N THR A 462 17.19 13.40 -20.16
CA THR A 462 18.35 13.21 -19.28
C THR A 462 19.28 12.13 -19.83
N LEU A 463 19.42 12.05 -21.16
CA LEU A 463 20.13 10.96 -21.83
C LEU A 463 21.65 10.92 -21.56
N TRP A 464 22.20 11.97 -20.95
CA TRP A 464 23.59 12.01 -20.48
C TRP A 464 23.81 11.23 -19.19
N ASP A 465 22.77 10.96 -18.39
CA ASP A 465 22.86 10.09 -17.24
C ASP A 465 22.87 8.63 -17.68
N SER A 466 23.44 7.74 -16.86
CA SER A 466 23.26 6.29 -17.06
C SER A 466 21.86 5.85 -16.60
N TYR A 467 21.37 4.73 -17.14
CA TYR A 467 20.25 3.98 -16.54
C TYR A 467 20.43 3.87 -15.03
N PRO A 468 19.40 4.05 -14.19
CA PRO A 468 17.98 4.24 -14.48
C PRO A 468 17.56 5.72 -14.62
N TYR A 469 18.51 6.66 -14.63
CA TYR A 469 18.23 8.10 -14.63
C TYR A 469 18.15 8.70 -16.03
N ASN A 470 18.29 7.89 -17.09
CA ASN A 470 18.18 8.33 -18.48
C ASN A 470 16.72 8.26 -18.96
N PHE A 471 16.09 9.42 -19.12
CA PHE A 471 14.73 9.56 -19.63
C PHE A 471 14.73 10.31 -20.94
N ASP A 472 13.94 9.84 -21.91
CA ASP A 472 13.73 10.53 -23.18
C ASP A 472 12.29 11.06 -23.28
N ALA A 473 12.10 12.33 -22.94
CA ALA A 473 10.81 13.01 -23.05
C ALA A 473 10.76 14.01 -24.22
N ARG A 474 11.62 13.83 -25.23
CA ARG A 474 11.62 14.68 -26.42
C ARG A 474 10.26 14.69 -27.12
N ASN A 475 9.79 15.91 -27.37
CA ASN A 475 8.53 16.21 -28.05
C ASN A 475 8.74 17.46 -28.89
N SER A 476 8.91 17.33 -30.20
CA SER A 476 9.06 18.48 -31.10
C SER A 476 7.72 18.99 -31.63
N GLY A 477 6.59 18.45 -31.13
CA GLY A 477 5.27 18.77 -31.63
C GLY A 477 4.99 18.13 -33.00
N SER A 478 3.91 18.56 -33.66
CA SER A 478 3.48 17.95 -34.93
C SER A 478 4.28 18.43 -36.15
N SER A 479 5.06 19.50 -36.03
CA SER A 479 5.80 20.13 -37.13
C SER A 479 7.27 20.43 -36.81
N GLY A 480 7.76 19.99 -35.65
CA GLY A 480 9.16 20.22 -35.27
C GLY A 480 10.13 19.35 -36.07
N VAL A 481 11.27 19.95 -36.40
CA VAL A 481 12.36 19.30 -37.14
C VAL A 481 13.63 19.39 -36.30
N PRO A 482 14.25 18.26 -35.90
CA PRO A 482 13.83 16.88 -36.15
C PRO A 482 12.52 16.48 -35.43
N TYR A 483 11.83 15.46 -35.94
CA TYR A 483 10.59 14.98 -35.34
C TYR A 483 10.86 14.04 -34.16
N TYR A 484 10.33 14.38 -32.98
CA TYR A 484 10.45 13.58 -31.75
C TYR A 484 9.09 13.38 -31.07
N ARG A 485 8.80 12.12 -30.72
CA ARG A 485 7.78 11.71 -29.73
C ARG A 485 8.30 10.51 -28.95
N SER A 486 9.20 10.78 -28.02
CA SER A 486 9.88 9.74 -27.24
C SER A 486 9.00 9.18 -26.12
N ASP A 487 9.39 8.06 -25.53
CA ASP A 487 8.56 7.25 -24.64
C ASP A 487 8.11 7.94 -23.33
N TRP A 488 8.78 9.02 -22.91
CA TRP A 488 8.42 9.83 -21.75
C TRP A 488 7.82 11.19 -22.07
N TYR A 489 7.56 11.49 -23.35
CA TYR A 489 7.15 12.83 -23.78
C TYR A 489 5.84 13.33 -23.14
N ARG A 490 5.04 12.41 -22.60
CA ARG A 490 3.78 12.73 -21.91
C ARG A 490 3.90 12.89 -20.40
N HIS A 491 5.05 12.64 -19.79
CA HIS A 491 5.19 12.76 -18.34
C HIS A 491 4.96 14.21 -17.87
N GLN A 492 4.08 14.40 -16.89
CA GLN A 492 3.62 15.73 -16.47
C GLN A 492 4.21 16.23 -15.16
N GLY A 493 4.72 15.36 -14.29
CA GLY A 493 4.97 15.71 -12.89
C GLY A 493 3.68 15.81 -12.06
N ILE A 494 3.81 15.54 -10.77
CA ILE A 494 2.67 15.29 -9.88
C ILE A 494 1.89 16.57 -9.57
N ARG A 495 2.58 17.66 -9.24
CA ARG A 495 1.93 18.95 -8.95
C ARG A 495 1.22 19.52 -10.16
N ALA A 496 1.80 19.35 -11.35
CA ALA A 496 1.14 19.72 -12.60
C ALA A 496 -0.13 18.91 -12.88
N ARG A 497 -0.16 17.61 -12.57
CA ARG A 497 -1.41 16.80 -12.64
C ARG A 497 -2.45 17.28 -11.63
N ALA A 498 -2.01 17.69 -10.44
CA ALA A 498 -2.86 18.25 -9.40
C ALA A 498 -3.25 19.72 -9.64
N ASN A 499 -2.75 20.32 -10.73
CA ASN A 499 -2.93 21.73 -11.06
C ASN A 499 -2.47 22.69 -9.94
N VAL A 500 -1.42 22.31 -9.19
CA VAL A 500 -0.84 23.09 -8.08
C VAL A 500 0.45 23.78 -8.54
N VAL A 501 0.72 24.98 -8.01
CA VAL A 501 1.95 25.75 -8.28
C VAL A 501 3.20 24.91 -7.97
N ASN A 502 4.19 24.96 -8.86
CA ASN A 502 5.47 24.28 -8.68
C ASN A 502 6.18 24.77 -7.42
N ASN A 503 6.84 23.85 -6.72
CA ASN A 503 7.75 24.21 -5.65
C ASN A 503 9.04 24.79 -6.23
N THR A 504 9.57 25.83 -5.60
CA THR A 504 10.85 26.44 -5.94
C THR A 504 11.91 25.98 -4.94
N TYR A 505 13.12 25.72 -5.44
CA TYR A 505 14.23 25.22 -4.63
C TYR A 505 15.41 26.16 -4.78
N SER A 506 16.05 26.53 -3.67
CA SER A 506 17.30 27.29 -3.75
C SER A 506 18.43 26.36 -4.22
N ALA A 507 19.36 26.91 -5.00
CA ALA A 507 20.54 26.18 -5.44
C ALA A 507 21.49 25.81 -4.27
N SER A 508 21.33 26.44 -3.10
CA SER A 508 22.21 26.27 -1.94
C SER A 508 21.90 25.03 -1.09
N ASP A 509 20.67 24.50 -1.11
CA ASP A 509 20.26 23.32 -0.34
C ASP A 509 19.17 22.53 -1.08
N SER A 510 19.49 22.07 -2.29
CA SER A 510 18.51 21.35 -3.11
C SER A 510 18.15 19.97 -2.55
N LEU A 511 19.07 19.27 -1.87
CA LEU A 511 18.83 17.92 -1.37
C LEU A 511 17.69 17.88 -0.33
N VAL A 512 17.80 18.67 0.75
CA VAL A 512 16.84 18.64 1.86
C VAL A 512 15.52 19.27 1.45
N GLN A 513 15.55 20.37 0.68
CA GLN A 513 14.32 21.02 0.20
C GLN A 513 13.51 20.11 -0.73
N ILE A 514 14.17 19.43 -1.68
CA ILE A 514 13.49 18.50 -2.59
C ILE A 514 12.99 17.27 -1.81
N GLU A 515 13.77 16.73 -0.87
CA GLU A 515 13.33 15.59 -0.06
C GLU A 515 12.11 15.95 0.81
N ASN A 516 12.10 17.14 1.42
CA ASN A 516 10.93 17.65 2.15
C ASN A 516 9.73 17.85 1.23
N SER A 517 9.96 18.34 0.01
CA SER A 517 8.93 18.49 -1.01
C SER A 517 8.35 17.15 -1.46
N ILE A 518 9.18 16.12 -1.65
CA ILE A 518 8.75 14.77 -2.02
C ILE A 518 7.86 14.19 -0.91
N VAL A 519 8.28 14.30 0.35
CA VAL A 519 7.52 13.79 1.50
C VAL A 519 6.22 14.55 1.70
N THR A 520 6.21 15.86 1.46
CA THR A 520 4.97 16.66 1.46
C THR A 520 4.03 16.20 0.35
N GLU A 521 4.54 15.99 -0.86
CA GLU A 521 3.75 15.55 -2.00
C GLU A 521 3.20 14.12 -1.81
N LEU A 522 3.98 13.21 -1.20
CA LEU A 522 3.50 11.89 -0.77
C LEU A 522 2.32 12.00 0.20
N GLY A 523 2.34 13.00 1.10
CA GLY A 523 1.22 13.27 2.00
C GLY A 523 -0.04 13.77 1.27
N LEU A 524 0.13 14.70 0.32
CA LEU A 524 -0.99 15.25 -0.48
C LEU A 524 -1.59 14.23 -1.44
N GLU A 525 -0.76 13.38 -2.04
CA GLU A 525 -1.19 12.33 -2.96
C GLU A 525 -1.69 11.09 -2.23
N ASN A 526 -0.84 10.47 -1.40
CA ASN A 526 -0.99 9.12 -0.87
C ASN A 526 -1.38 9.09 0.62
N GLY A 527 -1.65 10.24 1.24
CA GLY A 527 -2.21 10.29 2.59
C GLY A 527 -3.49 9.46 2.69
N TYR A 528 -3.72 8.85 3.86
CA TYR A 528 -4.81 7.92 4.15
C TYR A 528 -4.70 6.53 3.48
N GLU A 529 -3.66 6.27 2.68
CA GLU A 529 -3.46 4.99 1.97
C GLU A 529 -2.56 4.00 2.75
N GLY A 530 -2.11 4.36 3.95
CA GLY A 530 -1.28 3.50 4.78
C GLY A 530 0.22 3.64 4.47
N THR A 531 0.65 4.84 4.08
CA THR A 531 2.03 5.12 3.64
C THR A 531 2.74 6.12 4.54
N ARG A 532 1.99 6.93 5.29
CA ARG A 532 2.54 8.14 5.91
C ARG A 532 3.60 7.88 6.98
N TRP A 533 3.34 6.99 7.93
CA TRP A 533 4.30 6.66 8.99
C TRP A 533 5.62 6.10 8.43
N PRO A 534 5.61 5.10 7.52
CA PRO A 534 6.80 4.65 6.82
C PRO A 534 7.63 5.79 6.22
N ASP A 535 7.00 6.73 5.52
CA ASP A 535 7.69 7.86 4.91
C ASP A 535 8.38 8.75 5.94
N LEU A 536 7.66 9.15 6.99
CA LEU A 536 8.22 10.02 8.02
C LEU A 536 9.35 9.34 8.79
N LEU A 537 9.17 8.06 9.13
CA LEU A 537 10.15 7.27 9.87
C LEU A 537 11.43 7.08 9.06
N ARG A 538 11.31 6.74 7.78
CA ARG A 538 12.44 6.51 6.89
C ARG A 538 13.33 7.74 6.75
N ILE A 539 12.73 8.91 6.63
CA ILE A 539 13.46 10.19 6.58
C ILE A 539 14.12 10.50 7.92
N ALA A 540 13.39 10.35 9.03
CA ALA A 540 13.94 10.59 10.37
C ALA A 540 15.14 9.69 10.66
N LEU A 541 15.07 8.39 10.33
CA LEU A 541 16.16 7.44 10.51
C LEU A 541 17.35 7.78 9.59
N ARG A 542 17.11 8.00 8.30
CA ARG A 542 18.16 8.29 7.32
C ARG A 542 18.93 9.56 7.64
N ARG A 543 18.22 10.62 8.02
CA ARG A 543 18.83 11.91 8.38
C ARG A 543 19.40 11.91 9.79
N ASN A 544 19.11 10.87 10.59
CA ASN A 544 19.33 10.87 12.02
C ASN A 544 18.68 12.11 12.69
N GLU A 545 17.51 12.50 12.21
CA GLU A 545 16.80 13.74 12.56
C GLU A 545 15.43 13.40 13.18
N PRO A 546 15.37 13.06 14.48
CA PRO A 546 14.13 12.64 15.12
C PRO A 546 13.08 13.76 15.18
N SER A 547 13.50 15.04 15.12
CA SER A 547 12.61 16.20 15.07
C SER A 547 11.69 16.20 13.86
N PHE A 548 12.09 15.57 12.75
CA PHE A 548 11.30 15.54 11.51
C PHE A 548 9.92 14.89 11.72
N ILE A 549 9.89 13.74 12.39
CA ILE A 549 8.63 13.04 12.72
C ILE A 549 7.99 13.58 14.00
N ALA A 550 8.79 13.92 15.01
CA ALA A 550 8.29 14.42 16.30
C ALA A 550 7.48 15.71 16.15
N ASN A 551 7.94 16.66 15.32
CA ASN A 551 7.24 17.93 15.11
C ASN A 551 5.91 17.73 14.37
N LYS A 552 5.84 16.80 13.41
CA LYS A 552 4.60 16.50 12.67
C LYS A 552 3.53 15.92 13.57
N VAL A 553 3.90 14.95 14.41
CA VAL A 553 3.00 14.36 15.41
C VAL A 553 2.57 15.40 16.44
N TYR A 554 3.50 16.21 16.95
CA TYR A 554 3.20 17.28 17.90
C TYR A 554 2.18 18.27 17.32
N ASN A 555 2.43 18.80 16.12
CA ASN A 555 1.54 19.76 15.47
C ASN A 555 0.13 19.20 15.29
N LYS A 556 0.05 17.94 14.82
CA LYS A 556 -1.22 17.21 14.70
C LYS A 556 -1.95 17.13 16.04
N LEU A 557 -1.28 16.69 17.10
CA LEU A 557 -1.91 16.54 18.42
C LEU A 557 -2.40 17.87 19.00
N ILE A 558 -1.62 18.95 18.88
CA ILE A 558 -2.02 20.29 19.33
C ILE A 558 -3.28 20.75 18.59
N LYS A 559 -3.30 20.62 17.25
CA LYS A 559 -4.46 21.04 16.43
C LYS A 559 -5.69 20.14 16.63
N SER A 560 -5.47 18.89 17.03
CA SER A 560 -6.52 17.95 17.42
C SER A 560 -7.13 18.22 18.81
N GLY A 561 -6.59 19.19 19.56
CA GLY A 561 -7.08 19.53 20.90
C GLY A 561 -6.56 18.63 22.00
N ALA A 562 -5.47 17.88 21.77
CA ALA A 562 -4.78 17.18 22.86
C ALA A 562 -4.20 18.20 23.87
N SER A 563 -4.07 17.80 25.13
CA SER A 563 -3.43 18.67 26.13
C SER A 563 -1.96 18.92 25.76
N ALA A 564 -1.45 20.12 26.07
CA ALA A 564 -0.06 20.48 25.79
C ALA A 564 0.93 19.47 26.41
N GLY A 565 0.64 18.95 27.61
CA GLY A 565 1.45 17.92 28.25
C GLY A 565 1.45 16.57 27.51
N LEU A 566 0.30 16.15 26.96
CA LEU A 566 0.21 14.91 26.18
C LEU A 566 0.95 15.04 24.84
N ALA A 567 0.76 16.16 24.14
CA ALA A 567 1.47 16.44 22.90
C ALA A 567 2.98 16.52 23.10
N GLU A 568 3.44 17.19 24.17
CA GLU A 568 4.87 17.27 24.50
C GLU A 568 5.45 15.91 24.90
N ALA A 569 4.72 15.08 25.66
CA ALA A 569 5.16 13.73 25.98
C ALA A 569 5.36 12.86 24.72
N ALA A 570 4.41 12.91 23.78
CA ALA A 570 4.55 12.23 22.49
C ALA A 570 5.77 12.75 21.69
N LYS A 571 5.97 14.07 21.67
CA LYS A 571 7.13 14.69 21.02
C LYS A 571 8.45 14.22 21.63
N GLN A 572 8.59 14.24 22.97
CA GLN A 572 9.81 13.82 23.66
C GLN A 572 10.12 12.34 23.45
N LYS A 573 9.10 11.48 23.42
CA LYS A 573 9.25 10.06 23.07
C LYS A 573 9.81 9.87 21.65
N LEU A 574 9.33 10.63 20.68
CA LEU A 574 9.84 10.56 19.31
C LEU A 574 11.24 11.19 19.17
N LEU A 575 11.55 12.24 19.94
CA LEU A 575 12.88 12.86 20.02
C LEU A 575 13.93 11.90 20.59
N SER A 576 13.54 11.03 21.54
CA SER A 576 14.40 9.97 22.08
C SER A 576 14.52 8.74 21.16
N LYS A 577 13.95 8.79 19.95
CA LYS A 577 13.92 7.70 18.96
C LYS A 577 13.11 6.47 19.39
N ASP A 578 12.19 6.64 20.33
CA ASP A 578 11.25 5.60 20.73
C ASP A 578 10.05 5.57 19.75
N TYR A 579 10.32 5.08 18.54
CA TYR A 579 9.37 5.02 17.43
C TYR A 579 8.48 3.78 17.45
N TYR A 580 8.92 2.73 18.15
CA TYR A 580 8.44 1.38 17.94
C TYR A 580 7.29 1.04 18.90
N LEU A 581 6.39 0.19 18.42
CA LEU A 581 5.28 -0.32 19.22
C LEU A 581 5.78 -1.38 20.21
N PRO A 582 5.13 -1.55 21.37
CA PRO A 582 5.41 -2.65 22.27
C PRO A 582 5.27 -3.99 21.54
N PHE A 583 6.31 -4.82 21.59
CA PHE A 583 6.29 -6.13 20.96
C PHE A 583 5.85 -7.20 21.97
N ASN A 584 4.67 -7.78 21.77
CA ASN A 584 4.15 -8.91 22.54
C ASN A 584 3.79 -10.06 21.59
N TRP A 585 4.68 -11.07 21.53
CA TRP A 585 4.60 -12.23 20.63
C TRP A 585 3.73 -13.33 21.20
#